data_AF-A0A947FT30-F1
#
_entry.id   AF-A0A947FT30-F1
#
_cell.length_a   1.000
_cell.length_b   1.000
_cell.length_c   1.000
_cell.angle_alpha   90.00
_cell.angle_beta   90.00
_cell.angle_gamma   90.00
#
_symmetry.space_group_name_H-M   'P 1'
#
loop_
_entity.id
_entity.type
_entity.pdbx_description
1 polymer ?
#
loop_
_entity_poly.entity_id
_entity_poly.type
_entity_poly.pdbx_seq_one_letter_code
_entity_poly.pdbx_strand_id
1 'polypeptide(L)' 'NVIDNDEAYYLRVYREGDYVYKGADLGIIVSRGRMQTEQRELRERAKLWTAAINAEFHGEEPKAVPELYHDPFGSKLF' A
#
# COMPACT_ATOMS: atom_id res chain seq x y z
N ASN A 1 11.98 -4.97 -16.52
CA ASN A 1 12.94 -5.63 -15.59
C ASN A 1 13.39 -4.55 -14.63
N VAL A 2 13.61 -4.84 -13.34
CA VAL A 2 14.18 -3.86 -12.38
C VAL A 2 15.67 -4.12 -12.28
N ILE A 3 16.48 -3.20 -12.79
CA ILE A 3 17.91 -3.39 -13.02
C ILE A 3 18.73 -2.72 -11.91
N ASP A 4 18.33 -1.55 -11.44
CA ASP A 4 19.02 -0.82 -10.38
C ASP A 4 18.12 -0.61 -9.13
N ASN A 5 18.59 0.25 -8.23
CA ASN A 5 17.94 0.54 -6.95
C ASN A 5 16.93 1.68 -7.01
N ASP A 6 16.87 2.39 -8.14
CA ASP A 6 16.01 3.53 -8.40
C ASP A 6 14.82 3.15 -9.31
N GLU A 7 14.79 1.89 -9.76
CA GLU A 7 13.65 1.27 -10.43
C GLU A 7 12.83 0.39 -9.47
N ALA A 8 11.51 0.38 -9.68
CA ALA A 8 10.60 -0.51 -8.98
C ALA A 8 9.33 -0.79 -9.79
N TYR A 9 8.65 -1.88 -9.45
CA TYR A 9 7.26 -2.13 -9.85
C TYR A 9 6.32 -1.77 -8.70
N TYR A 10 5.19 -1.17 -9.02
CA TYR A 10 4.11 -0.92 -8.07
C TYR A 10 2.92 -1.83 -8.39
N LEU A 11 2.51 -2.63 -7.40
CA LEU A 11 1.36 -3.50 -7.48
C LEU A 11 0.23 -2.87 -6.67
N ARG A 12 -0.78 -2.37 -7.37
CA ARG A 12 -1.94 -1.70 -6.80
C ARG A 12 -2.89 -2.72 -6.17
N VAL A 13 -3.36 -2.45 -4.94
CA VAL A 13 -4.37 -3.27 -4.25
C VAL A 13 -5.78 -2.74 -4.51
N TYR A 14 -6.00 -1.44 -4.27
CA TYR A 14 -7.31 -0.78 -4.41
C TYR A 14 -7.48 -0.10 -5.75
N ARG A 15 -8.64 -0.22 -6.39
CA ARG A 15 -9.02 0.53 -7.60
C ARG A 15 -9.60 1.89 -7.25
N GLU A 16 -9.83 2.71 -8.28
CA GLU A 16 -10.49 4.00 -8.10
C GLU A 16 -11.93 3.77 -7.66
N GLY A 17 -12.36 4.50 -6.62
CA GLY A 17 -13.69 4.35 -6.02
C GLY A 17 -13.81 3.21 -4.99
N ASP A 18 -12.80 2.36 -4.83
CA ASP A 18 -12.82 1.35 -3.77
C ASP A 18 -12.69 2.01 -2.39
N TYR A 19 -13.40 1.45 -1.39
CA TYR A 19 -13.33 1.94 -0.03
C TYR A 19 -12.01 1.53 0.64
N VAL A 20 -11.30 2.52 1.22
CA VAL A 20 -10.06 2.32 1.97
C VAL A 20 -10.31 2.62 3.44
N TYR A 21 -9.97 1.67 4.32
CA TYR A 21 -10.04 1.86 5.76
C TYR A 21 -8.68 2.24 6.34
N LYS A 22 -8.68 2.76 7.58
CA LYS A 22 -7.44 3.13 8.26
C LYS A 22 -6.53 1.91 8.45
N GLY A 23 -5.31 1.99 7.91
CA GLY A 23 -4.32 0.92 7.99
C GLY A 23 -4.38 -0.09 6.86
N ALA A 24 -5.24 0.14 5.86
CA ALA A 24 -5.22 -0.62 4.62
C ALA A 24 -3.98 -0.28 3.77
N ASP A 25 -3.40 -1.30 3.14
CA ASP A 25 -2.28 -1.13 2.21
C ASP A 25 -2.78 -0.66 0.84
N LEU A 26 -2.27 0.48 0.34
CA LEU A 26 -2.62 0.97 -1.00
C LEU A 26 -2.06 0.06 -2.12
N GLY A 27 -0.89 -0.52 -1.86
CA GLY A 27 -0.18 -1.36 -2.81
C GLY A 27 1.18 -1.81 -2.28
N ILE A 28 1.90 -2.55 -3.11
CA ILE A 28 3.20 -3.13 -2.80
C ILE A 28 4.23 -2.58 -3.80
N ILE A 29 5.38 -2.12 -3.29
CA ILE A 29 6.54 -1.78 -4.12
C ILE A 29 7.49 -2.97 -4.16
N VAL A 30 7.80 -3.43 -5.37
CA VAL A 30 8.80 -4.47 -5.63
C VAL A 30 10.01 -3.83 -6.30
N SER A 31 11.10 -3.70 -5.55
CA SER A 31 12.36 -3.11 -6.01
C SER A 31 13.54 -4.06 -5.80
N ARG A 32 14.70 -3.71 -6.36
CA ARG A 32 15.97 -4.39 -6.04
C ARG A 32 16.52 -3.92 -4.69
N GLY A 33 17.14 -4.85 -3.95
CA GLY A 33 17.84 -4.56 -2.68
C GLY A 33 16.92 -4.38 -1.46
N ARG A 34 17.51 -4.21 -0.27
CA ARG A 34 16.76 -4.10 0.99
C ARG A 34 16.26 -2.67 1.23
N MET A 35 14.97 -2.52 1.55
CA MET A 35 14.39 -1.23 1.99
C MET A 35 14.63 -0.90 3.46
N GLN A 36 15.10 -1.87 4.25
CA GLN A 36 15.33 -1.75 5.69
C GLN A 36 16.75 -2.17 6.08
N THR A 37 17.37 -1.47 7.02
CA THR A 37 18.66 -1.82 7.63
C THR A 37 18.55 -3.08 8.49
N GLU A 38 19.68 -3.64 8.92
CA GLU A 38 19.69 -4.78 9.83
C GLU A 38 19.14 -4.42 11.22
N GLN A 39 19.25 -3.14 11.58
CA GLN A 39 18.72 -2.55 12.82
C GLN A 39 17.22 -2.25 12.72
N ARG A 40 16.55 -2.74 11.68
CA ARG A 40 15.11 -2.58 11.42
C ARG A 40 14.67 -1.14 11.13
N GLU A 41 15.56 -0.29 10.64
CA GLU A 41 15.24 1.09 10.25
C GLU A 41 15.00 1.20 8.74
N LEU A 42 14.09 2.06 8.30
CA LEU A 42 13.88 2.31 6.88
C LEU A 42 15.05 3.10 6.30
N ARG A 43 15.56 2.66 5.14
CA ARG A 43 16.52 3.44 4.36
C ARG A 43 15.83 4.67 3.75
N GLU A 44 16.59 5.72 3.46
CA GLU A 44 16.05 6.95 2.87
C GLU A 44 15.26 6.70 1.58
N ARG A 45 15.76 5.85 0.68
CA ARG A 45 15.01 5.49 -0.54
C ARG A 45 13.63 4.89 -0.25
N ALA A 46 13.48 4.12 0.84
CA ALA A 46 12.19 3.54 1.20
C ALA A 46 11.21 4.62 1.64
N LYS A 47 11.70 5.60 2.42
CA LYS A 47 10.90 6.77 2.83
C LYS A 47 10.49 7.61 1.62
N LEU A 48 11.40 7.84 0.67
CA LEU A 48 11.13 8.58 -0.56
C LEU A 48 10.06 7.89 -1.40
N TRP A 49 10.18 6.57 -1.60
CA TRP A 49 9.17 5.81 -2.32
C TRP A 49 7.80 5.84 -1.64
N THR A 50 7.75 5.63 -0.33
CA THR A 50 6.49 5.70 0.44
C THR A 50 5.85 7.08 0.33
N ALA A 51 6.63 8.16 0.44
CA ALA A 51 6.14 9.53 0.32
C ALA A 51 5.60 9.81 -1.10
N ALA A 52 6.34 9.40 -2.13
CA ALA A 52 5.95 9.58 -3.53
C ALA A 52 4.65 8.82 -3.85
N ILE A 53 4.57 7.52 -3.51
CA ILE A 53 3.35 6.74 -3.74
C ILE A 53 2.17 7.34 -2.99
N ASN A 54 2.30 7.67 -1.70
CA ASN A 54 1.20 8.27 -0.95
C ASN A 54 0.71 9.60 -1.55
N ALA A 55 1.59 10.37 -2.20
CA ALA A 55 1.22 11.63 -2.84
C ALA A 55 0.39 11.43 -4.13
N GLU A 56 0.45 10.26 -4.76
CA GLU A 56 -0.32 9.93 -5.97
C GLU A 56 -1.76 9.45 -5.68
N PHE A 57 -2.09 9.15 -4.41
CA PHE A 57 -3.42 8.67 -4.00
C PHE A 57 -4.15 9.72 -3.16
N HIS A 58 -5.38 10.01 -3.56
CA HIS A 58 -6.29 10.89 -2.82
C HIS A 58 -7.57 10.13 -2.49
N GLY A 59 -7.99 10.23 -1.22
CA GLY A 59 -9.28 9.73 -0.77
C GLY A 59 -10.32 10.84 -0.77
N GLU A 60 -11.57 10.46 -1.03
CA GLU A 60 -12.73 11.33 -0.85
C GLU A 60 -13.58 10.82 0.32
N GLU A 61 -14.33 11.72 0.95
CA GLU A 61 -15.29 11.31 1.97
C GLU A 61 -16.39 10.45 1.34
N PRO A 62 -16.66 9.24 1.86
CA PRO A 62 -17.67 8.38 1.27
C PRO A 62 -19.05 9.00 1.47
N LYS A 63 -19.81 9.14 0.38
CA LYS A 63 -21.17 9.72 0.39
C LYS A 63 -22.18 8.90 1.22
N ALA A 64 -21.89 7.63 1.42
CA ALA A 64 -22.67 6.71 2.24
C ALA A 64 -21.71 5.75 2.94
N VAL A 65 -22.11 5.23 4.10
CA VAL A 65 -21.37 4.13 4.74
C VAL A 65 -21.37 2.96 3.76
N PRO A 66 -20.18 2.50 3.30
CA PRO A 66 -20.13 1.38 2.38
C PRO A 66 -20.66 0.14 3.08
N GLU A 67 -21.38 -0.69 2.32
CA GLU A 67 -21.75 -2.02 2.78
C GLU A 67 -20.44 -2.82 2.93
N LEU A 68 -19.98 -2.98 4.17
CA LEU A 68 -18.76 -3.72 4.45
C LEU A 68 -18.98 -5.17 4.02
N TYR A 69 -17.94 -5.80 3.48
CA TYR A 69 -17.98 -7.22 3.16
C TYR A 69 -18.40 -8.00 4.41
N HIS A 70 -19.59 -8.58 4.38
CA HIS A 70 -20.06 -9.52 5.37
C HIS A 70 -19.44 -10.87 5.04
N ASP A 71 -18.47 -11.32 5.84
CA ASP A 71 -17.89 -12.64 5.66
C ASP A 71 -18.99 -13.71 5.80
N PRO A 72 -19.37 -14.37 4.69
CA PRO A 72 -20.46 -15.35 4.71
C PRO A 72 -20.08 -16.62 5.48
N PHE A 73 -18.80 -16.77 5.83
CA PHE A 73 -18.28 -17.90 6.59
C PHE A 73 -17.98 -17.54 8.06
N GLY A 74 -18.20 -16.29 8.49
CA GLY A 74 -18.02 -15.84 9.88
C GLY A 74 -16.64 -16.16 10.46
N SER A 75 -15.60 -16.11 9.63
CA SER A 75 -14.29 -16.63 9.95
C SER A 75 -13.62 -15.82 11.06
N LYS A 76 -13.15 -16.54 12.09
CA LYS A 76 -12.24 -16.06 13.15
C LYS A 76 -10.80 -15.99 12.64
N LEU A 77 -10.60 -15.49 11.42
CA LEU A 77 -9.28 -15.34 10.81
C LEU A 77 -8.80 -13.88 10.88
N PHE A 78 -9.11 -13.23 11.99
CA PHE A 78 -8.33 -12.19 12.67
C PHE A 78 -8.59 -12.30 14.17
#